data_AF-A0AA88GH86-F1
#
_entry.id   AF-A0AA88GH86-F1
#
_cell.length_a   1.000
_cell.length_b   1.000
_cell.length_c   1.000
_cell.angle_alpha   90.00
_cell.angle_beta   90.00
_cell.angle_gamma   90.00
#
_symmetry.space_group_name_H-M   'P 1'
#
loop_
_entity.id
_entity.type
_entity.pdbx_description
1 polymer ?
#
loop_
_entity_poly.entity_id
_entity_poly.type
_entity_poly.pdbx_seq_one_letter_code
_entity_poly.pdbx_strand_id
1 'polypeptide(L)'
;MCEFISDTKLFIDPTYRYSYLSKFIKFGKEDLTLVKEFGQMVLNPLIPRLIEDIENKMSNYDVTRELWRGNVESIVDTDKVSNQKSENNEFIFKKEIQIMYLKKLFMIDQELSSNGSSSKDQVDPSVINYIKELDEFCQLHFECKQVPLVHLSAYFGVLSDLIMEEVFESQMAEALKKKTWMAINKLLWIQNDSFTKAHVDDAMRHLTSSSSSCCLVTGAVGTSCLSKNMNK
;
A
#
# COMPACT_ATOMS: atom_id res chain seq x y z
N MET A 1 -8.18 28.22 5.99
CA MET A 1 -8.85 27.66 7.19
C MET A 1 -8.31 26.26 7.36
N CYS A 2 -7.83 25.88 8.56
CA CYS A 2 -7.29 24.54 8.81
C CYS A 2 -8.46 23.61 9.15
N GLU A 3 -8.58 22.47 8.47
CA GLU A 3 -9.57 21.45 8.77
C GLU A 3 -9.11 20.61 9.97
N PHE A 4 -10.01 20.34 10.91
CA PHE A 4 -9.70 19.49 12.05
C PHE A 4 -9.74 18.01 11.64
N ILE A 5 -8.68 17.28 11.95
CA ILE A 5 -8.57 15.83 11.75
C ILE A 5 -8.49 15.15 13.11
N SER A 6 -9.34 14.15 13.34
CA SER A 6 -9.30 13.33 14.55
C SER A 6 -8.16 12.33 14.47
N ASP A 7 -7.16 12.53 15.32
CA ASP A 7 -5.99 11.67 15.45
C ASP A 7 -6.38 10.19 15.68
N THR A 8 -7.22 9.92 16.68
CA THR A 8 -7.70 8.55 16.97
C THR A 8 -8.40 7.88 15.79
N LYS A 9 -9.28 8.60 15.08
CA LYS A 9 -9.99 8.02 13.92
C LYS A 9 -9.07 7.78 12.74
N LEU A 10 -8.06 8.62 12.54
CA LEU A 10 -7.07 8.49 11.46
C LEU A 10 -6.32 7.15 11.51
N PHE A 11 -6.10 6.61 12.72
CA PHE A 11 -5.34 5.39 12.92
C PHE A 11 -6.19 4.15 13.18
N ILE A 12 -7.47 4.30 13.53
CA ILE A 12 -8.37 3.17 13.88
C ILE A 12 -9.43 2.91 12.81
N ASP A 13 -9.93 3.94 12.11
CA ASP A 13 -10.99 3.81 11.11
C ASP A 13 -10.40 3.91 9.68
N PRO A 14 -10.33 2.79 8.93
CA PRO A 14 -9.82 2.80 7.57
C PRO A 14 -10.59 3.75 6.65
N THR A 15 -11.91 3.86 6.82
CA THR A 15 -12.75 4.74 6.00
C THR A 15 -12.38 6.20 6.25
N TYR A 16 -12.19 6.57 7.52
CA TYR A 16 -11.76 7.92 7.89
C TYR A 16 -10.36 8.24 7.34
N ARG A 17 -9.42 7.29 7.43
CA ARG A 17 -8.07 7.42 6.87
C ARG A 17 -8.07 7.59 5.36
N TYR A 18 -8.80 6.75 4.62
CA TYR A 18 -8.87 6.86 3.16
C TYR A 18 -9.57 8.12 2.68
N SER A 19 -10.59 8.59 3.42
CA SER A 19 -11.22 9.89 3.15
C SER A 19 -10.24 11.04 3.32
N TYR A 20 -9.50 11.06 4.44
CA TYR A 20 -8.44 12.04 4.67
C TYR A 20 -7.35 11.99 3.59
N LEU A 21 -6.78 10.82 3.32
CA LEU A 21 -5.68 10.66 2.35
C LEU A 21 -6.12 11.06 0.94
N SER A 22 -7.28 10.59 0.49
CA SER A 22 -7.81 10.92 -0.84
C SER A 22 -8.05 12.43 -0.98
N LYS A 23 -8.58 13.08 0.07
CA LYS A 23 -8.73 14.53 0.09
C LYS A 23 -7.37 15.25 0.08
N PHE A 24 -6.41 14.79 0.89
CA PHE A 24 -5.09 15.39 1.02
C PHE A 24 -4.30 15.37 -0.29
N ILE A 25 -4.27 14.22 -0.97
CA ILE A 25 -3.56 14.07 -2.26
C ILE A 25 -4.42 14.44 -3.48
N LYS A 26 -5.67 14.87 -3.24
CA LYS A 26 -6.68 15.22 -4.25
C LYS A 26 -6.91 14.07 -5.24
N PHE A 27 -7.11 12.87 -4.73
CA PHE A 27 -7.56 11.71 -5.49
C PHE A 27 -9.09 11.67 -5.47
N GLY A 28 -9.70 11.82 -6.64
CA GLY A 28 -11.16 11.90 -6.78
C GLY A 28 -11.71 11.06 -7.92
N LYS A 29 -12.99 11.28 -8.23
CA LYS A 29 -13.72 10.54 -9.27
C LYS A 29 -13.06 10.65 -10.65
N GLU A 30 -12.56 11.84 -10.99
CA GLU A 30 -11.85 12.08 -12.26
C GLU A 30 -10.56 11.26 -12.35
N ASP A 31 -9.77 11.20 -11.27
CA ASP A 31 -8.56 10.36 -11.21
C ASP A 31 -8.94 8.88 -11.35
N LEU A 32 -9.98 8.44 -10.65
CA LEU A 32 -10.45 7.06 -10.70
C LEU A 32 -10.91 6.64 -12.09
N THR A 33 -11.61 7.54 -12.82
CA THR A 33 -11.97 7.33 -14.22
C THR A 33 -10.73 7.18 -15.11
N LEU A 34 -9.73 8.05 -14.95
CA LEU A 34 -8.48 7.97 -15.74
C LEU A 34 -7.73 6.65 -15.49
N VAL A 35 -7.66 6.22 -14.23
CA VAL A 35 -7.06 4.92 -13.86
C VAL A 35 -7.80 3.78 -14.54
N LYS A 36 -9.14 3.78 -14.47
CA LYS A 36 -10.01 2.75 -15.07
C LYS A 36 -9.83 2.69 -16.60
N GLU A 37 -9.93 3.83 -17.27
CA GLU A 37 -9.82 3.92 -18.72
C GLU A 37 -8.45 3.44 -19.20
N PHE A 38 -7.37 3.91 -18.58
CA PHE A 38 -6.03 3.46 -18.93
C PHE A 38 -5.83 1.97 -18.66
N GLY A 39 -6.33 1.50 -17.51
CA GLY A 39 -6.31 0.09 -17.17
C GLY A 39 -6.95 -0.77 -18.26
N GLN A 40 -8.19 -0.46 -18.61
CA GLN A 40 -8.97 -1.22 -19.58
C GLN A 40 -8.39 -1.16 -21.00
N MET A 41 -7.93 0.02 -21.44
CA MET A 41 -7.47 0.23 -22.81
C MET A 41 -6.03 -0.21 -23.05
N VAL A 42 -5.16 -0.10 -22.05
CA VAL A 42 -3.71 -0.30 -22.21
C VAL A 42 -3.20 -1.45 -21.35
N LEU A 43 -3.45 -1.43 -20.04
CA LEU A 43 -2.78 -2.36 -19.12
C LEU A 43 -3.32 -3.78 -19.13
N ASN A 44 -4.61 -4.00 -19.42
CA ASN A 44 -5.24 -5.32 -19.29
C ASN A 44 -4.45 -6.48 -19.96
N PRO A 45 -4.04 -6.38 -21.24
CA PRO A 45 -3.22 -7.42 -21.86
C PRO A 45 -1.78 -7.48 -21.33
N LEU A 46 -1.28 -6.41 -20.70
CA LEU A 46 0.10 -6.25 -20.26
C LEU A 46 0.34 -6.74 -18.82
N ILE A 47 -0.70 -6.80 -17.98
CA ILE A 47 -0.58 -7.18 -16.56
C ILE A 47 0.27 -8.44 -16.33
N PRO A 48 0.09 -9.56 -17.07
CA PRO A 48 0.93 -10.75 -16.85
C PRO A 48 2.42 -10.50 -17.08
N ARG A 49 2.75 -9.69 -18.11
CA ARG A 49 4.13 -9.30 -18.43
C ARG A 49 4.69 -8.37 -17.37
N LEU A 50 3.92 -7.38 -16.92
CA LEU A 50 4.34 -6.44 -15.87
C LEU A 50 4.72 -7.18 -14.58
N ILE A 51 3.95 -8.19 -14.18
CA ILE A 51 4.29 -9.02 -13.02
C ILE A 51 5.59 -9.81 -13.26
N GLU A 52 5.79 -10.36 -14.45
CA GLU A 52 7.05 -11.04 -14.79
C GLU A 52 8.26 -10.10 -14.72
N ASP A 53 8.13 -8.88 -15.23
CA ASP A 53 9.18 -7.87 -15.19
C ASP A 53 9.52 -7.47 -13.73
N ILE A 54 8.51 -7.37 -12.86
CA ILE A 54 8.70 -7.14 -11.42
C ILE A 54 9.42 -8.34 -10.77
N GLU A 55 8.96 -9.57 -11.00
CA GLU A 55 9.57 -10.78 -10.43
C GLU A 55 11.02 -10.95 -10.87
N ASN A 56 11.32 -10.67 -12.14
CA ASN A 56 12.67 -10.65 -12.67
C ASN A 56 13.52 -9.58 -11.99
N LYS A 57 12.99 -8.37 -11.80
CA LYS A 57 13.68 -7.29 -11.09
C LYS A 57 13.99 -7.66 -9.65
N MET A 58 13.03 -8.23 -8.93
CA MET A 58 13.17 -8.67 -7.54
C MET A 58 14.11 -9.87 -7.42
N SER A 59 14.20 -10.74 -8.44
CA SER A 59 15.10 -11.89 -8.42
C SER A 59 16.58 -11.54 -8.58
N ASN A 60 16.90 -10.30 -8.99
CA ASN A 60 18.28 -9.82 -9.14
C ASN A 60 19.01 -9.63 -7.81
N TYR A 61 18.28 -9.52 -6.70
CA TYR A 61 18.86 -9.44 -5.35
C TYR A 61 18.48 -10.69 -4.57
N ASP A 62 19.44 -11.23 -3.82
CA ASP A 62 19.26 -12.45 -3.02
C ASP A 62 18.15 -12.30 -1.97
N VAL A 63 18.16 -11.22 -1.21
CA VAL A 63 17.17 -10.96 -0.14
C VAL A 63 15.72 -10.91 -0.66
N THR A 64 15.49 -10.32 -1.83
CA THR A 64 14.15 -10.28 -2.45
C THR A 64 13.83 -11.56 -3.20
N ARG A 65 14.83 -12.23 -3.79
CA ARG A 65 14.62 -13.51 -4.47
C ARG A 65 14.12 -14.60 -3.52
N GLU A 66 14.69 -14.70 -2.32
CA GLU A 66 14.26 -15.71 -1.34
C GLU A 66 12.83 -15.44 -0.84
N LEU A 67 12.47 -14.18 -0.67
CA LEU A 67 11.11 -13.77 -0.33
C LEU A 67 10.09 -14.16 -1.42
N TRP A 68 10.39 -13.89 -2.69
CA TRP A 68 9.53 -14.24 -3.82
C TRP A 68 9.50 -15.75 -4.11
N ARG A 69 10.53 -16.49 -3.69
CA ARG A 69 10.55 -17.96 -3.68
C ARG A 69 9.79 -18.58 -2.50
N GLY A 70 9.22 -17.79 -1.60
CA GLY A 70 8.49 -18.28 -0.43
C GLY A 70 9.36 -18.74 0.74
N ASN A 71 10.68 -18.50 0.69
CA ASN A 71 11.63 -18.88 1.75
C ASN A 71 11.73 -17.80 2.84
N VAL A 72 10.60 -17.38 3.40
CA VAL A 72 10.51 -16.29 4.39
C VAL A 72 11.27 -16.61 5.67
N GLU A 73 11.40 -17.91 6.02
CA GLU A 73 12.19 -18.37 7.18
C GLU A 73 13.68 -17.98 7.11
N SER A 74 14.22 -17.67 5.93
CA SER A 74 15.63 -17.31 5.77
C SER A 74 15.94 -15.81 5.95
N ILE A 75 14.90 -14.96 6.03
CA ILE A 75 15.05 -13.49 6.05
C ILE A 75 14.91 -12.92 7.46
N VAL A 76 14.25 -13.64 8.37
CA VAL A 76 14.05 -13.20 9.74
C VAL A 76 15.10 -13.86 10.63
N ASP A 77 16.13 -13.09 10.99
CA ASP A 77 17.11 -13.50 11.99
C ASP A 77 16.36 -13.92 13.27
N THR A 78 16.69 -15.13 13.72
CA THR A 78 16.14 -15.82 14.87
C THR A 78 16.37 -15.02 16.14
N ASP A 79 15.42 -14.17 16.52
CA ASP A 79 15.22 -13.77 17.91
C ASP A 79 13.77 -13.28 18.10
N LYS A 80 12.92 -14.19 18.61
CA LYS A 80 11.54 -13.97 19.10
C LYS A 80 10.38 -14.08 18.09
N VAL A 81 10.37 -15.12 17.26
CA VAL A 81 9.09 -15.63 16.75
C VAL A 81 8.88 -17.03 17.33
N SER A 82 7.90 -17.13 18.21
CA SER A 82 7.37 -18.38 18.74
C SER A 82 7.21 -19.40 17.63
N ASN A 83 7.66 -20.64 17.88
CA ASN A 83 7.48 -21.84 17.07
C ASN A 83 6.00 -22.08 16.67
N GLN A 84 5.50 -21.32 15.71
CA GLN A 84 4.39 -21.73 14.88
C GLN A 84 4.96 -21.89 13.48
N LYS A 85 5.44 -23.11 13.20
CA LYS A 85 5.47 -23.60 11.83
C LYS A 85 4.04 -23.52 11.33
N SER A 86 3.72 -22.48 10.56
CA SER A 86 2.53 -22.51 9.74
C SER A 86 2.81 -23.56 8.66
N GLU A 87 2.23 -24.75 8.82
CA GLU A 87 2.31 -25.84 7.84
C GLU A 87 1.64 -25.48 6.48
N ASN A 88 1.12 -24.26 6.35
CA ASN A 88 0.49 -23.73 5.13
C ASN A 88 1.22 -22.48 4.65
N ASN A 89 2.55 -22.54 4.43
CA ASN A 89 3.27 -21.44 3.80
C ASN A 89 2.97 -21.40 2.29
N GLU A 90 1.70 -21.17 1.94
CA GLU A 90 1.21 -21.06 0.57
C GLU A 90 1.48 -19.65 0.03
N PHE A 91 2.77 -19.29 -0.08
CA PHE A 91 3.35 -18.18 -0.84
C PHE A 91 2.65 -16.81 -0.78
N ILE A 92 3.36 -15.84 -0.22
CA ILE A 92 2.90 -14.47 0.05
C ILE A 92 2.78 -13.59 -1.20
N PHE A 93 3.41 -14.01 -2.31
CA PHE A 93 3.48 -13.29 -3.58
C PHE A 93 3.33 -14.23 -4.77
N LYS A 94 2.35 -15.15 -4.75
CA LYS A 94 2.06 -15.96 -5.95
C LYS A 94 1.78 -15.04 -7.14
N LYS A 95 2.39 -15.35 -8.29
CA LYS A 95 2.21 -14.62 -9.55
C LYS A 95 0.72 -14.41 -9.86
N GLU A 96 -0.11 -15.41 -9.61
CA GLU A 96 -1.56 -15.36 -9.82
C GLU A 96 -2.24 -14.30 -8.92
N ILE A 97 -1.87 -14.22 -7.64
CA ILE A 97 -2.41 -13.24 -6.70
C ILE A 97 -1.98 -11.83 -7.10
N GLN A 98 -0.73 -11.65 -7.53
CA GLN A 98 -0.24 -10.37 -8.03
C GLN A 98 -1.00 -9.93 -9.30
N ILE A 99 -1.24 -10.85 -10.23
CA ILE A 99 -2.05 -10.59 -11.43
C ILE A 99 -3.49 -10.20 -11.03
N MET A 100 -4.11 -10.93 -10.10
CA MET A 100 -5.46 -10.62 -9.61
C MET A 100 -5.51 -9.24 -8.95
N TYR A 101 -4.49 -8.91 -8.16
CA TYR A 101 -4.35 -7.59 -7.54
C TYR A 101 -4.25 -6.47 -8.57
N LEU A 102 -3.36 -6.57 -9.56
CA LEU A 102 -3.25 -5.54 -10.59
C LEU A 102 -4.52 -5.44 -11.43
N LYS A 103 -5.20 -6.57 -11.69
CA LYS A 103 -6.52 -6.55 -12.31
C LYS A 103 -7.52 -5.79 -11.45
N LYS A 104 -7.58 -6.02 -10.14
CA LYS A 104 -8.48 -5.27 -9.26
C LYS A 104 -8.11 -3.78 -9.15
N LEU A 105 -6.80 -3.49 -9.19
CA LEU A 105 -6.26 -2.13 -9.11
C LEU A 105 -6.54 -1.28 -10.38
N PHE A 106 -6.65 -1.91 -11.55
CA PHE A 106 -6.78 -1.18 -12.82
C PHE A 106 -8.06 -1.50 -13.60
N MET A 107 -8.71 -2.64 -13.37
CA MET A 107 -9.96 -3.07 -14.04
C MET A 107 -11.16 -2.84 -13.10
N ILE A 108 -11.48 -1.58 -12.86
CA ILE A 108 -12.52 -1.19 -11.90
C ILE A 108 -13.90 -1.49 -12.50
N ASP A 109 -14.58 -2.52 -11.98
CA ASP A 109 -15.90 -2.92 -12.47
C ASP A 109 -17.06 -2.08 -11.93
N GLN A 110 -16.84 -1.22 -10.92
CA GLN A 110 -17.91 -0.41 -10.35
C GLN A 110 -18.46 0.62 -11.35
N GLU A 111 -19.79 0.71 -11.43
CA GLU A 111 -20.47 1.86 -12.02
C GLU A 111 -20.24 3.08 -11.12
N LEU A 112 -19.46 4.04 -11.61
CA LEU A 112 -19.21 5.30 -10.95
C LEU A 112 -20.48 6.16 -11.00
N SER A 113 -21.45 5.88 -10.13
CA SER A 113 -22.74 6.58 -10.09
C SER A 113 -22.55 8.09 -10.16
N SER A 114 -23.14 8.72 -11.17
CA SER A 114 -23.15 10.17 -11.37
C SER A 114 -24.07 10.89 -10.37
N ASN A 115 -24.79 10.13 -9.53
CA ASN A 115 -25.88 10.63 -8.72
C ASN A 115 -25.45 10.77 -7.27
N GLY A 116 -24.59 11.76 -7.01
CA GLY A 116 -24.20 12.14 -5.67
C GLY A 116 -23.72 13.57 -5.67
N SER A 117 -24.56 14.50 -5.21
CA SER A 117 -24.12 15.83 -4.81
C SER A 117 -23.23 15.70 -3.58
N SER A 118 -22.00 15.26 -3.77
CA SER A 118 -20.96 15.39 -2.76
C SER A 118 -20.80 16.89 -2.55
N SER A 119 -20.97 17.35 -1.31
CA SER A 119 -20.51 18.69 -0.93
C SER A 119 -19.08 18.85 -1.44
N LYS A 120 -18.69 20.02 -1.98
CA LYS A 120 -17.35 20.27 -2.56
C LYS A 120 -16.17 19.80 -1.68
N ASP A 121 -16.41 19.64 -0.39
CA ASP A 121 -15.42 19.30 0.63
C ASP A 121 -15.32 17.80 0.99
N GLN A 122 -16.15 16.92 0.39
CA GLN A 122 -16.13 15.48 0.66
C GLN A 122 -15.69 14.69 -0.57
N VAL A 123 -14.88 13.66 -0.33
CA VAL A 123 -14.48 12.69 -1.35
C VAL A 123 -15.68 11.85 -1.74
N ASP A 124 -15.83 11.57 -3.02
CA ASP A 124 -16.92 10.77 -3.55
C ASP A 124 -16.97 9.38 -2.87
N PRO A 125 -18.13 8.93 -2.34
CA PRO A 125 -18.24 7.62 -1.68
C PRO A 125 -17.78 6.44 -2.55
N SER A 126 -17.93 6.52 -3.88
CA SER A 126 -17.46 5.46 -4.80
C SER A 126 -15.94 5.31 -4.77
N VAL A 127 -15.19 6.41 -4.64
CA VAL A 127 -13.73 6.40 -4.51
C VAL A 127 -13.32 5.73 -3.21
N ILE A 128 -14.00 6.05 -2.11
CA ILE A 128 -13.69 5.49 -0.79
C ILE A 128 -14.02 3.99 -0.74
N ASN A 129 -15.18 3.59 -1.25
CA ASN A 129 -15.56 2.18 -1.32
C ASN A 129 -14.56 1.37 -2.17
N TYR A 130 -14.14 1.91 -3.31
CA TYR A 130 -13.14 1.28 -4.15
C TYR A 130 -11.81 1.03 -3.42
N ILE A 131 -11.28 2.06 -2.72
CA ILE A 131 -10.04 1.92 -1.96
C ILE A 131 -10.19 0.87 -0.84
N LYS A 132 -11.34 0.83 -0.17
CA LYS A 132 -11.62 -0.19 0.87
C LYS A 132 -11.65 -1.60 0.30
N GLU A 133 -12.30 -1.80 -0.85
CA GLU A 133 -12.33 -3.11 -1.51
C GLU A 133 -10.94 -3.59 -1.95
N LEU A 134 -10.03 -2.66 -2.30
CA LEU A 134 -8.62 -2.98 -2.53
C LEU A 134 -7.92 -3.38 -1.23
N ASP A 135 -8.05 -2.59 -0.16
CA ASP A 135 -7.44 -2.91 1.15
C ASP A 135 -7.92 -4.27 1.67
N GLU A 136 -9.21 -4.56 1.59
CA GLU A 136 -9.79 -5.85 1.98
C GLU A 136 -9.24 -7.00 1.12
N PHE A 137 -9.12 -6.82 -0.19
CA PHE A 137 -8.49 -7.83 -1.05
C PHE A 137 -7.05 -8.09 -0.64
N CYS A 138 -6.29 -7.02 -0.37
CA CYS A 138 -4.91 -7.15 0.07
C CYS A 138 -4.80 -7.90 1.39
N GLN A 139 -5.64 -7.58 2.38
CA GLN A 139 -5.64 -8.25 3.67
C GLN A 139 -6.02 -9.74 3.59
N LEU A 140 -6.89 -10.11 2.63
CA LEU A 140 -7.34 -11.49 2.44
C LEU A 140 -6.33 -12.35 1.66
N HIS A 141 -5.60 -11.76 0.73
CA HIS A 141 -4.78 -12.50 -0.23
C HIS A 141 -3.28 -12.27 -0.12
N PHE A 142 -2.85 -11.15 0.48
CA PHE A 142 -1.45 -10.89 0.75
C PHE A 142 -1.20 -11.00 2.25
N GLU A 143 -0.28 -11.88 2.64
CA GLU A 143 0.23 -11.95 4.00
C GLU A 143 1.24 -10.82 4.25
N CYS A 144 0.85 -9.57 3.97
CA CYS A 144 1.74 -8.41 3.90
C CYS A 144 2.68 -8.33 5.10
N LYS A 145 2.19 -8.61 6.31
CA LYS A 145 2.92 -8.53 7.57
C LYS A 145 4.18 -9.38 7.64
N GLN A 146 4.25 -10.46 6.86
CA GLN A 146 5.41 -11.34 6.82
C GLN A 146 6.49 -10.83 5.86
N VAL A 147 6.17 -9.82 5.05
CA VAL A 147 7.09 -9.24 4.07
C VAL A 147 7.70 -7.99 4.67
N PRO A 148 9.03 -7.90 4.83
CA PRO A 148 9.65 -6.68 5.34
C PRO A 148 9.22 -5.44 4.53
N LEU A 149 8.80 -4.38 5.23
CA LEU A 149 8.22 -3.18 4.63
C LEU A 149 9.08 -2.58 3.50
N VAL A 150 10.41 -2.63 3.63
CA VAL A 150 11.35 -2.15 2.61
C VAL A 150 11.16 -2.86 1.27
N HIS A 151 10.84 -4.16 1.26
CA HIS A 151 10.61 -4.93 0.05
C HIS A 151 9.24 -4.66 -0.56
N LEU A 152 8.22 -4.39 0.24
CA LEU A 152 6.91 -3.93 -0.24
C LEU A 152 7.01 -2.56 -0.90
N SER A 153 7.72 -1.61 -0.28
CA SER A 153 7.97 -0.30 -0.88
C SER A 153 8.80 -0.40 -2.16
N ALA A 154 9.79 -1.28 -2.21
CA ALA A 154 10.56 -1.54 -3.42
C ALA A 154 9.68 -2.11 -4.55
N TYR A 155 8.78 -3.05 -4.24
CA TYR A 155 7.80 -3.59 -5.19
C TYR A 155 6.94 -2.48 -5.80
N PHE A 156 6.38 -1.58 -4.98
CA PHE A 156 5.61 -0.44 -5.48
C PHE A 156 6.45 0.55 -6.29
N GLY A 157 7.74 0.71 -5.96
CA GLY A 157 8.67 1.50 -6.77
C GLY A 157 8.85 0.92 -8.17
N VAL A 158 9.11 -0.38 -8.29
CA VAL A 158 9.25 -1.05 -9.60
C VAL A 158 7.93 -1.01 -10.39
N LEU A 159 6.80 -1.28 -9.75
CA LEU A 159 5.49 -1.20 -10.38
C LEU A 159 5.21 0.22 -10.89
N SER A 160 5.51 1.24 -10.09
CA SER A 160 5.37 2.65 -10.46
C SER A 160 6.16 2.97 -11.72
N ASP A 161 7.43 2.57 -11.79
CA ASP A 161 8.30 2.84 -12.95
C ASP A 161 7.78 2.16 -14.22
N LEU A 162 7.39 0.88 -14.15
CA LEU A 162 6.87 0.15 -15.31
C LEU A 162 5.56 0.75 -15.81
N ILE A 163 4.63 1.11 -14.93
CA ILE A 163 3.37 1.73 -15.34
C ILE A 163 3.61 3.14 -15.92
N MET A 164 4.59 3.88 -15.39
CA MET A 164 4.98 5.17 -15.95
C MET A 164 5.42 5.02 -17.41
N GLU A 165 6.29 4.05 -17.70
CA GLU A 165 6.75 3.75 -19.05
C GLU A 165 5.56 3.47 -19.99
N GLU A 166 4.64 2.59 -19.60
CA GLU A 166 3.43 2.28 -20.38
C GLU A 166 2.53 3.50 -20.63
N VAL A 167 2.40 4.41 -19.65
CA VAL A 167 1.65 5.66 -19.85
C VAL A 167 2.33 6.55 -20.90
N PHE A 168 3.64 6.70 -20.84
CA PHE A 168 4.37 7.58 -21.76
C PHE A 168 4.57 6.97 -23.15
N GLU A 169 4.57 5.65 -23.30
CA GLU A 169 4.61 4.96 -24.59
C GLU A 169 3.23 4.86 -25.27
N SER A 170 2.15 5.04 -24.52
CA SER A 170 0.80 5.03 -25.07
C SER A 170 0.58 6.09 -26.17
N GLN A 171 -0.45 5.89 -27.00
CA GLN A 171 -0.85 6.82 -28.06
C GLN A 171 -1.73 7.98 -27.56
N MET A 172 -1.84 8.17 -26.24
CA MET A 172 -2.62 9.26 -25.64
C MET A 172 -1.98 10.63 -25.93
N ALA A 173 -2.80 11.69 -25.94
CA ALA A 173 -2.29 13.05 -25.97
C ALA A 173 -1.43 13.36 -24.72
N GLU A 174 -0.39 14.17 -24.87
CA GLU A 174 0.58 14.45 -23.80
C GLU A 174 -0.07 14.99 -22.50
N ALA A 175 -1.06 15.87 -22.65
CA ALA A 175 -1.81 16.40 -21.52
C ALA A 175 -2.61 15.31 -20.79
N LEU A 176 -3.11 14.30 -21.52
CA LEU A 176 -3.81 13.16 -20.96
C LEU A 176 -2.83 12.21 -20.27
N LYS A 177 -1.69 11.88 -20.89
CA LYS A 177 -0.61 11.09 -20.27
C LYS A 177 -0.22 11.62 -18.91
N LYS A 178 0.05 12.93 -18.82
CA LYS A 178 0.39 13.58 -17.54
C LYS A 178 -0.72 13.40 -16.49
N LYS A 179 -1.98 13.64 -16.85
CA LYS A 179 -3.11 13.49 -15.92
C LYS A 179 -3.30 12.04 -15.47
N THR A 180 -3.25 11.10 -16.40
CA THR A 180 -3.34 9.66 -16.14
C THR A 180 -2.22 9.19 -15.23
N TRP A 181 -0.97 9.57 -15.50
CA TRP A 181 0.17 9.26 -14.64
C TRP A 181 -0.02 9.80 -13.22
N MET A 182 -0.43 11.07 -13.08
CA MET A 182 -0.69 11.66 -11.78
C MET A 182 -1.80 10.92 -11.01
N ALA A 183 -2.87 10.52 -11.69
CA ALA A 183 -3.98 9.76 -11.10
C ALA A 183 -3.51 8.38 -10.61
N ILE A 184 -2.76 7.64 -11.43
CA ILE A 184 -2.19 6.34 -11.08
C ILE A 184 -1.22 6.46 -9.91
N ASN A 185 -0.30 7.41 -9.95
CA ASN A 185 0.68 7.61 -8.89
C ASN A 185 0.00 7.91 -7.54
N LYS A 186 -1.06 8.74 -7.51
CA LYS A 186 -1.86 8.97 -6.31
C LYS A 186 -2.45 7.67 -5.76
N LEU A 187 -3.02 6.82 -6.63
CA LEU A 187 -3.57 5.53 -6.23
C LEU A 187 -2.48 4.60 -5.66
N LEU A 188 -1.31 4.53 -6.30
CA LEU A 188 -0.17 3.75 -5.81
C LEU A 188 0.29 4.22 -4.43
N TRP A 189 0.30 5.54 -4.18
CA TRP A 189 0.59 6.08 -2.84
C TRP A 189 -0.44 5.66 -1.78
N ILE A 190 -1.73 5.70 -2.12
CA ILE A 190 -2.80 5.21 -1.21
C ILE A 190 -2.61 3.73 -0.91
N GLN A 191 -2.31 2.91 -1.93
CA GLN A 191 -2.06 1.49 -1.73
C GLN A 191 -0.81 1.26 -0.88
N ASN A 192 0.29 1.95 -1.14
CA ASN A 192 1.50 1.84 -0.32
C ASN A 192 1.25 2.22 1.15
N ASP A 193 0.42 3.25 1.43
CA ASP A 193 -0.02 3.55 2.80
C ASP A 193 -0.81 2.39 3.43
N SER A 194 -1.72 1.78 2.67
CA SER A 194 -2.51 0.63 3.13
C SER A 194 -1.64 -0.56 3.54
N PHE A 195 -0.63 -0.88 2.73
CA PHE A 195 0.34 -1.93 3.03
C PHE A 195 1.23 -1.54 4.21
N THR A 196 1.65 -0.27 4.30
CA THR A 196 2.45 0.23 5.43
C THR A 196 1.70 0.15 6.75
N LYS A 197 0.41 0.49 6.77
CA LYS A 197 -0.48 0.37 7.93
C LYS A 197 -0.47 -1.04 8.51
N ALA A 198 -0.36 -2.08 7.68
CA ALA A 198 -0.30 -3.46 8.18
C ALA A 198 0.97 -3.76 9.02
N HIS A 199 2.04 -2.97 8.85
CA HIS A 199 3.35 -3.15 9.48
C HIS A 199 3.58 -2.26 10.70
N VAL A 200 2.75 -1.24 10.89
CA VAL A 200 2.91 -0.27 11.95
C VAL A 200 1.77 -0.43 12.95
N ASP A 201 2.11 -0.60 14.22
CA ASP A 201 1.13 -0.53 15.30
C ASP A 201 0.82 0.94 15.62
N ASP A 202 0.11 1.60 14.71
CA ASP A 202 -0.32 2.99 14.87
C ASP A 202 -1.22 3.12 16.11
N ALA A 203 -2.11 2.16 16.37
CA ALA A 203 -3.03 2.20 17.52
C ALA A 203 -2.27 2.25 18.86
N MET A 204 -1.23 1.42 19.03
CA MET A 204 -0.43 1.40 20.26
C MET A 204 0.35 2.70 20.47
N ARG A 205 0.89 3.31 19.40
CA ARG A 205 1.64 4.58 19.49
C ARG A 205 0.77 5.74 19.97
N HIS A 206 -0.50 5.77 19.58
CA HIS A 206 -1.40 6.86 19.95
C HIS A 206 -2.07 6.66 21.31
N LEU A 207 -2.39 5.42 21.70
CA LEU A 207 -2.96 5.11 23.02
C LEU A 207 -1.96 5.33 24.16
N THR A 208 -0.67 5.02 23.95
CA THR A 208 0.39 5.18 24.97
C THR A 208 0.83 6.63 25.18
N SER A 209 0.61 7.52 24.21
CA SER A 209 0.99 8.94 24.29
C SER A 209 0.14 9.77 25.26
N SER A 210 -1.03 9.26 25.70
CA SER A 210 -1.87 9.93 26.69
C SER A 210 -1.32 9.82 28.12
N SER A 211 -0.26 9.02 28.34
CA SER A 211 0.34 8.81 29.65
C SER A 211 1.85 8.55 29.60
N SER A 212 2.64 9.38 28.92
CA SER A 212 4.07 9.57 29.27
C SER A 212 4.76 10.63 28.41
N SER A 213 5.68 11.34 29.06
CA SER A 213 6.56 12.36 28.50
C SER A 213 7.28 11.94 27.22
N CYS A 214 7.43 12.92 26.32
CA CYS A 214 8.35 12.97 25.20
C CYS A 214 9.52 11.96 25.31
N CYS A 215 9.52 10.95 24.44
CA CYS A 215 10.71 10.18 24.13
C CYS A 215 10.79 9.93 22.62
N LEU A 216 11.99 10.16 22.11
CA LEU A 216 12.39 10.19 20.71
C LEU A 216 12.07 8.88 19.98
N VAL A 217 11.80 9.03 18.69
CA VAL A 217 11.84 7.98 17.68
C VAL A 217 13.12 7.16 17.84
N THR A 218 13.03 5.96 18.40
CA THR A 218 14.08 4.94 18.29
C THR A 218 13.49 3.70 17.65
N GLY A 219 13.69 3.58 16.34
CA GLY A 219 13.54 2.34 15.58
C GLY A 219 14.68 1.35 15.88
N ALA A 220 15.00 1.14 17.15
CA ALA A 220 16.01 0.19 17.59
C ALA A 220 15.43 -0.65 18.72
N VAL A 221 14.97 -1.85 18.39
CA VAL A 221 14.69 -2.89 19.38
C VAL A 221 16.04 -3.46 19.80
N GLY A 222 16.60 -2.93 20.89
CA GLY A 222 17.85 -3.39 21.46
C GLY A 222 17.79 -3.28 22.98
N THR A 223 17.67 -4.40 23.66
CA THR A 223 17.75 -4.52 25.11
C THR A 223 19.13 -4.10 25.61
N SER A 224 19.29 -2.83 25.98
CA SER A 224 20.45 -2.35 26.76
C SER A 224 20.20 -0.96 27.35
N CYS A 225 19.30 -0.87 28.33
CA CYS A 225 19.29 0.23 29.29
C CYS A 225 19.18 -0.33 30.72
N LEU A 226 20.08 -1.25 31.07
CA LEU A 226 20.43 -1.54 32.46
C LEU A 226 21.84 -1.01 32.70
N SER A 227 21.97 0.10 33.41
CA SER A 227 23.13 0.40 34.28
C SER A 227 23.11 1.84 34.81
N LYS A 228 23.06 1.92 36.15
CA LYS A 228 23.68 2.93 37.04
C LYS A 228 23.03 4.31 37.13
N ASN A 229 22.32 4.55 38.23
CA ASN A 229 22.88 5.30 39.37
C ASN A 229 21.81 5.58 40.45
N MET A 230 21.88 4.89 41.58
CA MET A 230 21.45 5.44 42.87
C MET A 230 22.45 4.97 43.92
N ASN A 231 23.42 5.83 44.23
CA ASN A 231 24.20 5.82 45.46
C ASN A 231 24.63 7.26 45.74
N LYS A 232 23.76 8.02 46.41
CA LYS A 232 24.03 8.90 47.56
C LYS A 232 22.79 9.67 47.94
#